data_AF-A0A1X1MYE5-F1
#
_entry.id   AF-A0A1X1MYE5-F1
#
_cell.length_a   1.000
_cell.length_b   1.000
_cell.length_c   1.000
_cell.angle_alpha   90.00
_cell.angle_beta   90.00
_cell.angle_gamma   90.00
#
_symmetry.space_group_name_H-M   'P 1'
#
loop_
_entity.id
_entity.type
_entity.pdbx_description
1 polymer ?
#
loop_
_entity_poly.entity_id
_entity_poly.type
_entity_poly.pdbx_seq_one_letter_code
_entity_poly.pdbx_strand_id
1 'polypeptide(L)'
;MNVEFTAQLFGLVSFGLGLSTFYQKDDRKLKVIMLLLNVNHLVHFLLLGSLLSAVGAALSALRTYCAIYTRSIWVAAIFIGVGVASGTALAENWYQLFPIAGTIIGTYSIFLLKGITLRIGFLLGSTCWLVNNLMVGSIGGSLLEISVIVMNITTIVRIYRDRQPLLQQ
;
A
#
# COMPACT_ATOMS: atom_id res chain seq x y z
N MET A 1 16.71 3.63 -26.24
CA MET A 1 15.62 2.99 -25.47
C MET A 1 14.59 4.06 -25.18
N ASN A 2 13.33 3.89 -25.59
CA ASN A 2 12.31 4.94 -25.40
C ASN A 2 12.03 5.15 -23.91
N VAL A 3 11.82 6.42 -23.52
CA VAL A 3 11.52 6.81 -22.13
C VAL A 3 10.28 6.05 -21.63
N GLU A 4 9.27 5.89 -22.47
CA GLU A 4 8.05 5.14 -22.16
C GLU A 4 8.33 3.66 -21.87
N PHE A 5 9.16 3.00 -22.69
CA PHE A 5 9.54 1.60 -22.45
C PHE A 5 10.27 1.46 -21.11
N THR A 6 11.17 2.40 -20.82
CA THR A 6 11.87 2.46 -19.53
C THR A 6 10.88 2.63 -18.39
N ALA A 7 9.89 3.52 -18.54
CA ALA A 7 8.85 3.71 -17.54
C ALA A 7 8.07 2.40 -17.29
N GLN A 8 7.68 1.66 -18.32
CA GLN A 8 6.97 0.39 -18.17
C GLN A 8 7.82 -0.67 -17.45
N LEU A 9 9.13 -0.72 -17.68
CA LEU A 9 10.03 -1.59 -16.91
C LEU A 9 9.98 -1.27 -15.42
N PHE A 10 10.03 0.02 -15.04
CA PHE A 10 9.85 0.42 -13.65
C PHE A 10 8.46 0.02 -13.12
N GLY A 11 7.41 0.09 -13.94
CA GLY A 11 6.06 -0.36 -13.59
C GLY A 11 6.02 -1.87 -13.26
N LEU A 12 6.69 -2.70 -14.06
CA LEU A 12 6.81 -4.14 -13.80
C LEU A 12 7.62 -4.44 -12.52
N VAL A 13 8.69 -3.68 -12.29
CA VAL A 13 9.46 -3.76 -11.03
C VAL A 13 8.58 -3.39 -9.84
N SER A 14 7.77 -2.34 -9.95
CA SER A 14 6.79 -1.96 -8.93
C SER A 14 5.81 -3.09 -8.64
N PHE A 15 5.30 -3.78 -9.65
CA PHE A 15 4.39 -4.92 -9.45
C PHE A 15 5.07 -6.02 -8.64
N GLY A 16 6.30 -6.43 -9.01
CA GLY A 16 7.07 -7.44 -8.28
C GLY A 16 7.41 -7.02 -6.84
N LEU A 17 7.78 -5.75 -6.64
CA LEU A 17 8.01 -5.19 -5.31
C LEU A 17 6.72 -5.18 -4.47
N GLY A 18 5.58 -4.87 -5.07
CA GLY A 18 4.27 -4.91 -4.41
C GLY A 18 3.93 -6.30 -3.86
N LEU A 19 4.08 -7.34 -4.69
CA LEU A 19 3.92 -8.72 -4.22
C LEU A 19 4.91 -9.06 -3.10
N SER A 20 6.16 -8.67 -3.28
CA SER A 20 7.24 -8.91 -2.32
C SER A 20 6.98 -8.26 -0.96
N THR A 21 6.44 -7.03 -0.94
CA THR A 21 6.05 -6.30 0.27
C THR A 21 5.08 -7.13 1.11
N PHE A 22 3.98 -7.59 0.51
CA PHE A 22 2.92 -8.28 1.24
C PHE A 22 3.23 -9.76 1.51
N TYR A 23 4.26 -10.32 0.87
CA TYR A 23 4.80 -11.64 1.17
C TYR A 23 5.67 -11.69 2.46
N GLN A 24 6.12 -10.54 2.97
CA GLN A 24 7.02 -10.50 4.13
C GLN A 24 6.31 -10.78 5.46
N LYS A 25 6.85 -11.76 6.21
CA LYS A 25 6.45 -12.06 7.59
C LYS A 25 6.95 -11.02 8.59
N ASP A 26 8.15 -10.49 8.37
CA ASP A 26 8.77 -9.45 9.20
C ASP A 26 8.22 -8.07 8.84
N ASP A 27 7.70 -7.35 9.82
CA ASP A 27 7.07 -6.04 9.64
C ASP A 27 8.06 -4.95 9.19
N ARG A 28 9.31 -5.01 9.66
CA ARG A 28 10.33 -4.04 9.26
C ARG A 28 10.75 -4.29 7.81
N LYS A 29 10.95 -5.56 7.42
CA LYS A 29 11.22 -5.93 6.02
C LYS A 29 10.07 -5.52 5.10
N LEU A 30 8.81 -5.74 5.51
CA LEU A 30 7.63 -5.26 4.78
C LEU A 30 7.75 -3.77 4.50
N LYS A 31 7.97 -2.94 5.54
CA LYS A 31 8.04 -1.49 5.40
C LYS A 31 9.22 -1.04 4.53
N VAL A 32 10.38 -1.68 4.65
CA VAL A 32 11.55 -1.36 3.80
C VAL A 32 11.27 -1.66 2.33
N ILE A 33 10.71 -2.84 2.01
CA ILE A 33 10.36 -3.16 0.62
C ILE A 33 9.25 -2.24 0.11
N MET A 34 8.27 -1.88 0.96
CA MET A 34 7.24 -0.90 0.62
C MET A 34 7.81 0.50 0.36
N LEU A 35 8.87 0.90 1.05
CA LEU A 35 9.57 2.16 0.77
C LEU A 35 10.25 2.10 -0.60
N LEU A 36 10.97 1.01 -0.89
CA LEU A 36 11.59 0.79 -2.20
C LEU A 36 10.55 0.78 -3.32
N LEU A 37 9.41 0.13 -3.10
CA LEU A 37 8.25 0.16 -4.01
C LEU A 37 7.81 1.59 -4.29
N ASN A 38 7.61 2.41 -3.25
CA ASN A 38 7.11 3.77 -3.42
C ASN A 38 8.13 4.69 -4.12
N VAL A 39 9.42 4.53 -3.84
CA VAL A 39 10.50 5.24 -4.54
C VAL A 39 10.56 4.80 -6.00
N ASN A 40 10.43 3.51 -6.28
CA ASN A 40 10.38 2.98 -7.65
C ASN A 40 9.16 3.50 -8.41
N HIS A 41 7.98 3.54 -7.77
CA HIS A 41 6.77 4.15 -8.32
C HIS A 41 6.94 5.64 -8.61
N LEU A 42 7.62 6.39 -7.73
CA LEU A 42 7.92 7.80 -7.97
C LEU A 42 8.72 7.96 -9.26
N VAL A 43 9.79 7.18 -9.45
CA VAL A 43 10.57 7.21 -10.69
C VAL A 43 9.72 6.81 -11.90
N HIS A 44 8.91 5.74 -11.79
CA HIS A 44 7.98 5.31 -12.83
C HIS A 44 7.05 6.44 -13.29
N PHE A 45 6.39 7.13 -12.36
CA PHE A 45 5.43 8.18 -12.70
C PHE A 45 6.08 9.47 -13.19
N LEU A 46 7.30 9.80 -12.73
CA LEU A 46 8.08 10.89 -13.30
C LEU A 46 8.45 10.60 -14.76
N LEU A 47 8.84 9.37 -15.08
CA LEU A 47 9.14 8.96 -16.47
C LEU A 47 7.89 8.96 -17.36
N LEU A 48 6.70 8.68 -16.81
CA LEU A 48 5.42 8.81 -17.52
C LEU A 48 4.90 10.25 -17.62
N GLY A 49 5.55 11.22 -16.96
CA GLY A 49 5.10 12.62 -16.94
C GLY A 49 3.87 12.88 -16.06
N SER A 50 3.43 11.92 -15.24
CA SER A 50 2.30 12.09 -14.32
C SER A 50 2.75 12.71 -13.00
N LEU A 51 2.70 14.04 -12.91
CA LEU A 51 3.09 14.77 -11.69
C LEU A 51 2.19 14.39 -10.49
N LEU A 52 0.88 14.26 -10.70
CA LEU A 52 -0.06 13.91 -9.63
C LEU A 52 0.27 12.54 -9.02
N SER A 53 0.51 11.53 -9.87
CA SER A 53 0.89 10.19 -9.41
C SER A 53 2.28 10.17 -8.76
N ALA A 54 3.23 10.95 -9.28
CA ALA A 54 4.56 11.10 -8.70
C ALA A 54 4.48 11.71 -7.28
N VAL A 55 3.73 12.79 -7.08
CA VAL A 55 3.52 13.38 -5.75
C VAL A 55 2.87 12.39 -4.79
N GLY A 56 1.85 11.63 -5.24
CA GLY A 56 1.23 10.58 -4.44
C GLY A 56 2.21 9.47 -4.03
N ALA A 57 3.09 9.05 -4.95
CA ALA A 57 4.14 8.08 -4.67
C ALA A 57 5.19 8.63 -3.69
N ALA A 58 5.60 9.89 -3.84
CA ALA A 58 6.52 10.56 -2.92
C ALA A 58 5.93 10.68 -1.51
N LEU A 59 4.66 11.09 -1.38
CA LEU A 59 3.95 11.12 -0.09
C LEU A 59 3.87 9.73 0.54
N SER A 60 3.60 8.70 -0.26
CA SER A 60 3.60 7.31 0.22
C SER A 60 4.99 6.83 0.65
N ALA A 61 6.06 7.23 -0.05
CA ALA A 61 7.44 6.94 0.33
C ALA A 61 7.77 7.60 1.68
N LEU A 62 7.47 8.90 1.83
CA LEU A 62 7.67 9.65 3.07
C LEU A 62 6.88 9.03 4.24
N ARG A 63 5.61 8.68 4.01
CA ARG A 63 4.75 8.00 4.99
C ARG A 63 5.38 6.70 5.47
N THR A 64 5.79 5.84 4.53
CA THR A 64 6.41 4.55 4.86
C THR A 64 7.74 4.74 5.56
N TYR A 65 8.57 5.69 5.11
CA TYR A 65 9.83 6.05 5.77
C TYR A 65 9.60 6.45 7.23
N CYS A 66 8.69 7.39 7.49
CA CYS A 66 8.32 7.78 8.85
C CYS A 66 7.82 6.58 9.68
N ALA A 67 7.03 5.68 9.09
CA ALA A 67 6.53 4.50 9.77
C ALA A 67 7.60 3.44 10.07
N ILE A 68 8.78 3.48 9.42
CA ILE A 68 9.91 2.61 9.76
C ILE A 68 10.54 3.05 11.09
N TYR A 69 10.68 4.37 11.28
CA TYR A 69 11.42 4.94 12.41
C TYR A 69 10.53 5.40 13.56
N THR A 70 9.22 5.54 13.34
CA THR A 70 8.29 6.07 14.33
C THR A 70 7.04 5.21 14.46
N ARG A 71 6.46 5.20 15.66
CA ARG A 71 5.17 4.56 16.00
C ARG A 71 4.27 5.61 16.67
N SER A 72 3.93 6.66 15.93
CA SER A 72 3.22 7.83 16.45
C SER A 72 1.86 8.01 15.80
N ILE A 73 0.80 8.09 16.62
CA ILE A 73 -0.55 8.41 16.15
C ILE A 73 -0.62 9.82 15.54
N TRP A 74 0.16 10.77 16.06
CA TRP A 74 0.19 12.14 15.56
C TRP A 74 0.78 12.20 14.15
N VAL A 75 1.87 11.48 13.91
CA VAL A 75 2.46 11.38 12.56
C VAL A 75 1.49 10.68 11.60
N ALA A 76 0.84 9.61 12.05
CA ALA A 76 -0.21 8.96 11.26
C ALA A 76 -1.37 9.91 10.93
N ALA A 77 -1.81 10.71 11.91
CA ALA A 77 -2.89 11.69 11.75
C ALA A 77 -2.56 12.77 10.71
N ILE A 78 -1.30 13.21 10.62
CA ILE A 78 -0.85 14.14 9.57
C ILE A 78 -1.04 13.52 8.19
N PHE A 79 -0.53 12.31 7.96
CA PHE A 79 -0.68 11.63 6.66
C PHE A 79 -2.13 11.30 6.33
N ILE A 80 -2.93 10.93 7.34
CA ILE A 80 -4.38 10.72 7.21
C ILE A 80 -5.06 12.04 6.83
N GLY A 81 -4.76 13.14 7.52
CA GLY A 81 -5.34 14.46 7.25
C GLY A 81 -5.04 14.93 5.84
N VAL A 82 -3.79 14.79 5.39
CA VAL A 82 -3.40 15.09 4.00
C VAL A 82 -4.18 14.22 3.02
N GLY A 83 -4.21 12.90 3.24
CA GLY A 83 -4.90 11.96 2.34
C GLY A 83 -6.42 12.18 2.27
N VAL A 84 -7.06 12.47 3.40
CA VAL A 84 -8.49 12.78 3.47
C VAL A 84 -8.75 14.11 2.76
N ALA A 85 -8.00 15.17 3.07
CA ALA A 85 -8.19 16.47 2.44
C ALA A 85 -8.00 16.41 0.91
N SER A 86 -6.97 15.70 0.44
CA SER A 86 -6.76 15.51 -1.00
C SER A 86 -7.84 14.63 -1.62
N GLY A 87 -8.25 13.56 -0.93
CA GLY A 87 -9.24 12.62 -1.41
C GLY A 87 -10.61 13.25 -1.54
N THR A 88 -11.06 14.02 -0.54
CA THR A 88 -12.36 14.69 -0.56
C THR A 88 -12.40 15.85 -1.54
N ALA A 89 -11.30 16.58 -1.72
CA ALA A 89 -11.21 17.65 -2.71
C ALA A 89 -11.31 17.14 -4.16
N LEU A 90 -10.88 15.90 -4.40
CA LEU A 90 -10.89 15.26 -5.72
C LEU A 90 -12.06 14.29 -5.92
N ALA A 91 -12.85 14.02 -4.88
CA ALA A 91 -13.90 13.01 -4.94
C ALA A 91 -15.12 13.54 -5.72
N GLU A 92 -15.40 12.94 -6.86
CA GLU A 92 -16.57 13.26 -7.69
C GLU A 92 -17.75 12.33 -7.45
N ASN A 93 -17.49 11.13 -6.91
CA ASN A 93 -18.49 10.07 -6.74
C ASN A 93 -18.42 9.42 -5.37
N TRP A 94 -19.56 8.94 -4.87
CA TRP A 94 -19.67 8.32 -3.54
C TRP A 94 -18.76 7.09 -3.34
N TYR A 95 -18.54 6.29 -4.40
CA TYR A 95 -17.67 5.12 -4.33
C TYR A 95 -16.17 5.49 -4.24
N GLN A 96 -15.80 6.76 -4.44
CA GLN A 96 -14.45 7.28 -4.22
C GLN A 96 -14.18 7.55 -2.73
N LEU A 97 -15.18 7.36 -1.85
CA LEU A 97 -14.99 7.35 -0.41
C LEU A 97 -14.34 6.05 0.10
N PHE A 98 -14.48 4.92 -0.64
CA PHE A 98 -13.85 3.66 -0.24
C PHE A 98 -12.31 3.76 -0.23
N PRO A 99 -11.62 4.25 -1.28
CA PRO A 99 -10.17 4.44 -1.25
C PRO A 99 -9.69 5.38 -0.14
N ILE A 100 -10.49 6.40 0.21
CA ILE A 100 -10.19 7.29 1.34
C ILE A 100 -10.19 6.48 2.64
N ALA A 101 -11.24 5.71 2.91
CA ALA A 101 -11.30 4.82 4.06
C ALA A 101 -10.14 3.81 4.06
N GLY A 102 -9.83 3.21 2.91
CA GLY A 102 -8.72 2.29 2.76
C GLY A 102 -7.36 2.93 3.06
N THR A 103 -7.16 4.17 2.66
CA THR A 103 -5.94 4.96 2.94
C THR A 103 -5.82 5.30 4.42
N ILE A 104 -6.93 5.63 5.09
CA ILE A 104 -6.97 5.84 6.55
C ILE A 104 -6.54 4.56 7.27
N ILE A 105 -7.19 3.44 6.95
CA ILE A 105 -6.92 2.14 7.56
C ILE A 105 -5.47 1.73 7.30
N GLY A 106 -4.98 1.83 6.06
CA GLY A 106 -3.61 1.46 5.70
C GLY A 106 -2.55 2.33 6.40
N THR A 107 -2.82 3.63 6.55
CA THR A 107 -1.92 4.55 7.26
C THR A 107 -1.91 4.26 8.74
N TYR A 108 -3.08 4.12 9.37
CA TYR A 108 -3.16 3.71 10.77
C TYR A 108 -2.42 2.39 11.02
N SER A 109 -2.62 1.42 10.12
CA SER A 109 -2.03 0.10 10.21
C SER A 109 -0.51 0.16 10.19
N ILE A 110 0.09 0.78 9.17
CA ILE A 110 1.55 0.78 9.01
C ILE A 110 2.25 1.48 10.18
N PHE A 111 1.64 2.49 10.79
CA PHE A 111 2.22 3.17 11.94
C PHE A 111 2.02 2.41 13.25
N LEU A 112 0.83 1.89 13.52
CA LEU A 112 0.44 1.49 14.88
C LEU A 112 0.20 -0.01 15.06
N LEU A 113 0.06 -0.79 14.00
CA LEU A 113 -0.19 -2.22 14.10
C LEU A 113 1.11 -3.03 13.93
N LYS A 114 1.04 -4.31 14.28
CA LYS A 114 2.16 -5.27 14.17
C LYS A 114 1.65 -6.67 13.90
N GLY A 115 2.48 -7.51 13.28
CA GLY A 115 2.20 -8.89 12.94
C GLY A 115 0.90 -9.04 12.14
N ILE A 116 0.05 -9.97 12.58
CA ILE A 116 -1.21 -10.31 11.91
C ILE A 116 -2.16 -9.11 11.85
N THR A 117 -2.28 -8.30 12.91
CA THR A 117 -3.20 -7.14 12.92
C THR A 117 -2.82 -6.09 11.88
N LEU A 118 -1.51 -5.90 11.62
CA LEU A 118 -1.03 -5.06 10.51
C LEU A 118 -1.48 -5.62 9.15
N ARG A 119 -1.41 -6.93 8.96
CA ARG A 119 -1.84 -7.60 7.72
C ARG A 119 -3.35 -7.50 7.50
N ILE A 120 -4.15 -7.70 8.56
CA ILE A 120 -5.61 -7.49 8.52
C ILE A 120 -5.93 -6.05 8.13
N GLY A 121 -5.24 -5.07 8.70
CA GLY A 121 -5.39 -3.68 8.34
C GLY A 121 -5.12 -3.40 6.86
N PHE A 122 -4.04 -3.95 6.30
CA PHE A 122 -3.78 -3.86 4.87
C PHE A 122 -4.84 -4.59 4.02
N LEU A 123 -5.36 -5.74 4.47
CA LEU A 123 -6.44 -6.44 3.76
C LEU A 123 -7.72 -5.62 3.68
N LEU A 124 -8.12 -4.99 4.78
CA LEU A 124 -9.28 -4.11 4.80
C LEU A 124 -9.07 -2.93 3.87
N GLY A 125 -7.89 -2.31 3.92
CA GLY A 125 -7.51 -1.22 3.02
C GLY A 125 -7.59 -1.62 1.54
N SER A 126 -6.98 -2.74 1.17
CA SER A 126 -7.02 -3.28 -0.20
C SER A 126 -8.42 -3.67 -0.65
N THR A 127 -9.27 -4.16 0.26
CA THR A 127 -10.66 -4.46 -0.07
C THR A 127 -11.43 -3.18 -0.44
N CYS A 128 -11.20 -2.09 0.29
CA CYS A 128 -11.80 -0.79 -0.06
C CYS A 128 -11.33 -0.30 -1.44
N TRP A 129 -10.04 -0.42 -1.75
CA TRP A 129 -9.50 -0.09 -3.07
C TRP A 129 -10.05 -1.01 -4.17
N LEU A 130 -10.20 -2.31 -3.89
CA LEU A 130 -10.78 -3.26 -4.83
C LEU A 130 -12.23 -2.89 -5.19
N VAL A 131 -13.05 -2.56 -4.19
CA VAL A 131 -14.43 -2.11 -4.44
C VAL A 131 -14.45 -0.90 -5.36
N ASN A 132 -13.59 0.09 -5.11
CA ASN A 132 -13.49 1.25 -5.99
C ASN A 132 -13.05 0.88 -7.42
N ASN A 133 -12.01 0.05 -7.56
CA ASN A 133 -11.50 -0.36 -8.85
C ASN A 133 -12.55 -1.14 -9.66
N LEU A 134 -13.38 -1.95 -9.01
CA LEU A 134 -14.51 -2.63 -9.65
C LEU A 134 -15.60 -1.64 -10.09
N MET A 135 -15.94 -0.66 -9.25
CA MET A 135 -16.95 0.37 -9.56
C MET A 135 -16.52 1.30 -10.69
N VAL A 136 -15.23 1.62 -10.78
CA VAL A 136 -14.63 2.43 -11.86
C VAL A 136 -14.38 1.61 -13.13
N GLY A 137 -14.44 0.28 -13.06
CA GLY A 137 -14.13 -0.60 -14.19
C GLY A 137 -12.62 -0.76 -14.48
N SER A 138 -11.76 -0.47 -13.49
CA SER A 138 -10.31 -0.61 -13.60
C SER A 138 -9.88 -2.07 -13.45
N ILE A 139 -9.72 -2.78 -14.58
CA ILE A 139 -9.26 -4.17 -14.61
C ILE A 139 -7.86 -4.29 -13.97
N GLY A 140 -6.94 -3.41 -14.37
CA GLY A 140 -5.57 -3.43 -13.85
C GLY A 140 -5.49 -3.16 -12.35
N GLY A 141 -6.24 -2.17 -11.86
CA GLY A 141 -6.34 -1.88 -10.42
C GLY A 141 -6.97 -3.04 -9.65
N SER A 142 -8.01 -3.66 -10.21
CA SER A 142 -8.68 -4.81 -9.58
C SER A 142 -7.74 -6.02 -9.45
N LEU A 143 -7.00 -6.36 -10.52
CA LEU A 143 -6.01 -7.45 -10.49
C LEU A 143 -4.89 -7.19 -9.48
N LEU A 144 -4.42 -5.95 -9.38
CA LEU A 144 -3.43 -5.56 -8.39
C LEU A 144 -3.94 -5.77 -6.97
N GLU A 145 -5.13 -5.27 -6.64
CA GLU A 145 -5.68 -5.40 -5.29
C GLU A 145 -6.00 -6.84 -4.93
N ILE A 146 -6.51 -7.64 -5.88
CA ILE A 146 -6.69 -9.09 -5.69
C ILE A 146 -5.34 -9.76 -5.36
N SER A 147 -4.28 -9.41 -6.09
CA SER A 147 -2.94 -9.96 -5.85
C SER A 147 -2.42 -9.61 -4.46
N VAL A 148 -2.60 -8.35 -4.04
CA VAL A 148 -2.25 -7.89 -2.69
C VAL A 148 -3.03 -8.64 -1.62
N ILE A 149 -4.34 -8.84 -1.82
CA ILE A 149 -5.20 -9.57 -0.90
C ILE A 149 -4.73 -11.02 -0.75
N VAL A 150 -4.49 -11.72 -1.87
CA VAL A 150 -4.01 -13.10 -1.87
C VAL A 150 -2.65 -13.21 -1.15
N MET A 151 -1.72 -12.31 -1.43
CA MET A 151 -0.40 -12.29 -0.77
C MET A 151 -0.53 -12.03 0.74
N ASN A 152 -1.36 -11.08 1.16
CA ASN A 152 -1.58 -10.79 2.57
C ASN A 152 -2.19 -11.99 3.31
N ILE A 153 -3.23 -12.61 2.75
CA ILE A 153 -3.88 -13.80 3.34
C ILE A 153 -2.86 -14.92 3.50
N THR A 154 -2.07 -15.18 2.45
CA THR A 154 -1.02 -16.21 2.47
C THR A 154 0.00 -15.94 3.58
N THR A 155 0.42 -14.68 3.73
CA THR A 155 1.35 -14.27 4.80
C THR A 155 0.72 -14.41 6.19
N ILE A 156 -0.56 -14.08 6.38
CA ILE A 156 -1.26 -14.29 7.65
C ILE A 156 -1.26 -15.78 8.03
N VAL A 157 -1.63 -16.65 7.10
CA VAL A 157 -1.65 -18.11 7.32
C VAL A 157 -0.25 -18.61 7.69
N ARG A 158 0.79 -18.13 7.01
CA ARG A 158 2.19 -18.49 7.31
C ARG A 158 2.61 -18.02 8.70
N ILE A 159 2.32 -16.78 9.08
CA ILE A 159 2.63 -16.25 10.42
C ILE A 159 1.88 -17.05 11.51
N TYR A 160 0.61 -17.39 11.27
CA TYR A 160 -0.19 -18.17 12.21
C TYR A 160 0.37 -19.58 12.43
N ARG A 161 0.73 -20.27 11.34
CA ARG A 161 1.35 -21.60 11.40
C ARG A 161 2.69 -21.60 12.12
N ASP A 162 3.53 -20.58 11.90
CA ASP A 162 4.82 -20.45 12.60
C ASP A 162 4.65 -20.23 14.12
N ARG A 163 3.50 -19.68 14.57
CA ARG A 163 3.21 -19.43 15.99
C ARG A 163 2.60 -20.62 16.73
N GLN A 164 1.92 -21.55 16.05
CA GLN A 164 1.27 -22.68 16.73
C GLN A 164 2.24 -23.59 17.52
N PRO A 165 3.43 -23.95 17.02
CA PRO A 165 4.39 -24.76 17.77
C PRO A 165 4.90 -24.09 19.05
N LEU A 166 4.95 -22.75 19.07
CA LEU A 166 5.44 -21.96 20.21
C LEU A 166 4.41 -21.80 21.33
N LEU A 167 3.12 -22.02 21.05
CA LEU A 167 2.04 -21.94 22.05
C LEU A 167 1.73 -23.30 22.70
N GLN A 168 2.34 -24.37 22.19
CA GLN A 168 2.19 -25.74 22.68
C GLN A 168 3.36 -26.18 23.58
N GLN A 169 4.32 -25.28 23.85
CA GLN A 169 5.42 -25.44 24.80
C GLN A 169 5.14 -24.59 26.04
#